data_AF-A0AAW0E099-F1
#
_entry.id   AF-A0AAW0E099-F1
#
_cell.length_a   1.000
_cell.length_b   1.000
_cell.length_c   1.000
_cell.angle_alpha   90.00
_cell.angle_beta   90.00
_cell.angle_gamma   90.00
#
_symmetry.space_group_name_H-M   'P 1'
#
loop_
_entity.id
_entity.type
_entity.pdbx_description
1 polymer ?
#
loop_
_entity_poly.entity_id
_entity_poly.type
_entity_poly.pdbx_seq_one_letter_code
_entity_poly.pdbx_strand_id
1 'polypeptide(L)'
;MPPRLPSAGFSSFIAFYSCSTSKSTLSSRPLHLVQSRCLHNTTSSLARRLTCPKRLSFKRHFHATPATSAPKDPYDVLGVKRDASAADIKKTYFSLARKYHPDTNPDKNAREKFQEIQEAYDVTSNFILKDDKKRAAYDQYGSASQQPGFDPNMFSGGFGGGAAGGFGFQDFASAFGGGRTGGPQSDLFEQLFGAFGGGRTRGGFSGPTRGADLESSVSVSFLEACKGAKRTVNISPVADCSSCSGSGLKPGAKRSTCTTCGGSGTRTFVIESGFQMASTCGACNGVGSTVPRSGQCSSCGGVGKVRVRKTVTVEIPPGVEDGMTIRVPNSGDAPISGKGQAGDLLVRVNVTPSKQFQRRGDNLYHEARIPMHTALLGGRVRVPTLDGDVDVRVPGGTQQGEEMVLKGRGVPSVYNGRNGDLFVTFRVMLPRSLTKRQRQLLQEYADDVEGKTSSTSDSQSSTTAGSQTSKDNDNVGADEKPSESDSAKDSEEKEKEKATA
;
A
#
# COMPACT_ATOMS: atom_id res chain seq x y z
N MET A 1 -40.68 42.49 -0.57
CA MET A 1 -40.82 42.16 -2.00
C MET A 1 -39.61 42.66 -2.76
N PRO A 2 -38.76 41.75 -3.24
CA PRO A 2 -37.96 41.94 -4.45
C PRO A 2 -38.17 40.77 -5.47
N PRO A 3 -37.67 40.89 -6.72
CA PRO A 3 -38.37 40.39 -7.90
C PRO A 3 -37.97 38.99 -8.40
N ARG A 4 -38.87 38.48 -9.26
CA ARG A 4 -38.90 37.18 -9.92
C ARG A 4 -37.90 37.09 -11.08
N LEU A 5 -37.29 35.91 -11.25
CA LEU A 5 -36.58 35.49 -12.46
C LEU A 5 -37.49 34.59 -13.32
N PRO A 6 -37.44 34.69 -14.67
CA PRO A 6 -38.27 33.89 -15.56
C PRO A 6 -37.61 32.55 -15.93
N SER A 7 -38.41 31.49 -15.93
CA SER A 7 -38.07 30.18 -16.49
C SER A 7 -38.47 30.13 -17.97
N ALA A 8 -37.51 29.95 -18.87
CA ALA A 8 -37.75 29.57 -20.26
C ALA A 8 -37.30 28.12 -20.47
N GLY A 9 -38.21 27.29 -20.95
CA GLY A 9 -37.97 25.89 -21.25
C GLY A 9 -37.29 25.68 -22.60
N PHE A 10 -36.65 24.52 -22.73
CA PHE A 10 -36.44 23.88 -24.01
C PHE A 10 -36.85 22.41 -23.89
N SER A 11 -37.79 22.04 -24.75
CA SER A 11 -38.26 20.70 -25.02
C SER A 11 -37.33 20.05 -26.04
N SER A 12 -36.96 18.79 -25.84
CA SER A 12 -36.60 17.88 -26.93
C SER A 12 -36.80 16.44 -26.49
N PHE A 13 -37.80 15.83 -27.12
CA PHE A 13 -38.10 14.40 -27.15
C PHE A 13 -36.94 13.58 -27.73
N ILE A 14 -36.75 12.34 -27.26
CA ILE A 14 -36.67 11.12 -28.09
C ILE A 14 -36.84 9.87 -27.18
N ALA A 15 -37.94 9.16 -27.47
CA ALA A 15 -38.29 7.74 -27.32
C ALA A 15 -37.66 6.85 -26.24
N PHE A 16 -38.50 6.36 -25.31
CA PHE A 16 -38.35 5.08 -24.63
C PHE A 16 -39.41 4.09 -25.14
N TYR A 17 -38.97 2.94 -25.64
CA TYR A 17 -39.81 1.76 -25.92
C TYR A 17 -39.73 0.79 -24.73
N SER A 18 -40.89 0.48 -24.14
CA SER A 18 -41.19 -0.76 -23.40
C SER A 18 -41.14 -1.95 -24.41
N CYS A 19 -40.99 -3.24 -24.11
CA CYS A 19 -41.11 -4.11 -22.94
C CYS A 19 -40.49 -5.48 -23.37
N SER A 20 -39.93 -6.26 -22.44
CA SER A 20 -40.35 -7.66 -22.17
C SER A 20 -39.25 -8.57 -21.61
N THR A 21 -39.74 -9.41 -20.70
CA THR A 21 -39.15 -10.44 -19.85
C THR A 21 -38.47 -11.60 -20.57
N SER A 22 -37.39 -12.13 -19.97
CA SER A 22 -37.02 -13.55 -20.11
C SER A 22 -36.33 -14.08 -18.84
N LYS A 23 -36.78 -15.26 -18.41
CA LYS A 23 -36.20 -16.11 -17.35
C LYS A 23 -35.31 -17.17 -17.99
N SER A 24 -34.24 -17.60 -17.30
CA SER A 24 -33.73 -18.98 -17.12
C SER A 24 -32.20 -18.99 -16.95
N THR A 25 -31.70 -19.39 -15.77
CA THR A 25 -31.11 -20.70 -15.37
C THR A 25 -29.63 -20.89 -15.71
N LEU A 26 -28.83 -21.15 -14.66
CA LEU A 26 -27.60 -21.98 -14.54
C LEU A 26 -27.03 -21.64 -13.15
N SER A 27 -26.42 -22.48 -12.33
CA SER A 27 -26.16 -23.91 -12.25
C SER A 27 -25.47 -24.09 -10.90
N SER A 28 -25.96 -24.93 -10.00
CA SER A 28 -25.16 -25.44 -8.89
C SER A 28 -25.53 -26.89 -8.61
N ARG A 29 -24.51 -27.75 -8.68
CA ARG A 29 -24.57 -29.20 -8.50
C ARG A 29 -24.54 -29.55 -7.01
N PRO A 30 -25.36 -30.51 -6.53
CA PRO A 30 -25.06 -31.25 -5.31
C PRO A 30 -24.60 -32.68 -5.63
N LEU A 31 -23.60 -33.16 -4.89
CA LEU A 31 -23.17 -34.57 -4.90
C LEU A 31 -23.86 -35.34 -3.78
N HIS A 32 -24.17 -36.59 -4.12
CA HIS A 32 -24.90 -37.62 -3.39
C HIS A 32 -24.32 -37.97 -2.01
N LEU A 33 -25.22 -38.36 -1.09
CA LEU A 33 -24.92 -39.42 -0.14
C LEU A 33 -26.09 -40.41 -0.08
N VAL A 34 -25.71 -41.67 -0.24
CA VAL A 34 -26.53 -42.86 -0.45
C VAL A 34 -27.18 -43.29 0.87
N GLN A 35 -28.47 -43.63 0.83
CA GLN A 35 -29.09 -44.43 1.89
C GLN A 35 -29.87 -45.58 1.26
N SER A 36 -29.44 -46.80 1.57
CA SER A 36 -30.03 -48.06 1.13
C SER A 36 -31.24 -48.40 1.98
N ARG A 37 -32.32 -48.81 1.30
CA ARG A 37 -33.61 -49.24 1.86
C ARG A 37 -33.49 -50.53 2.66
N CYS A 38 -34.34 -50.68 3.67
CA CYS A 38 -35.04 -51.94 3.96
C CYS A 38 -36.47 -51.65 4.44
N LEU A 39 -37.37 -52.48 3.95
CA LEU A 39 -38.83 -52.41 3.96
C LEU A 39 -39.43 -53.17 5.16
N HIS A 40 -40.63 -52.78 5.60
CA HIS A 40 -41.86 -53.61 5.60
C HIS A 40 -42.84 -53.35 6.78
N ASN A 41 -44.07 -53.06 6.37
CA ASN A 41 -45.36 -53.63 6.77
C ASN A 41 -45.99 -53.44 8.18
N THR A 42 -47.10 -52.69 8.12
CA THR A 42 -48.50 -53.08 8.42
C THR A 42 -49.02 -53.19 9.85
N THR A 43 -50.25 -52.64 9.94
CA THR A 43 -51.43 -53.04 10.75
C THR A 43 -51.78 -52.25 12.03
N SER A 44 -52.91 -51.56 11.89
CA SER A 44 -54.13 -51.65 12.72
C SER A 44 -54.19 -51.02 14.12
N SER A 45 -55.00 -49.96 14.16
CA SER A 45 -56.22 -49.78 14.99
C SER A 45 -56.14 -49.63 16.53
N LEU A 46 -56.74 -48.51 16.96
CA LEU A 46 -57.62 -48.33 18.14
C LEU A 46 -56.99 -48.46 19.54
N ALA A 47 -56.86 -47.32 20.24
CA ALA A 47 -57.78 -46.93 21.33
C ALA A 47 -57.16 -45.89 22.30
N ARG A 48 -57.85 -44.75 22.43
CA ARG A 48 -58.26 -44.11 23.70
C ARG A 48 -57.30 -44.16 24.91
N ARG A 49 -56.76 -42.99 25.30
CA ARG A 49 -57.17 -42.20 26.49
C ARG A 49 -56.03 -41.27 26.95
N LEU A 50 -56.47 -40.08 27.33
CA LEU A 50 -55.71 -38.98 27.93
C LEU A 50 -54.95 -39.44 29.19
N THR A 51 -53.65 -39.12 29.29
CA THR A 51 -52.99 -38.78 30.56
C THR A 51 -51.79 -37.85 30.31
N CYS A 52 -51.63 -36.89 31.21
CA CYS A 52 -50.68 -35.78 31.23
C CYS A 52 -49.21 -36.25 31.36
N PRO A 53 -48.23 -35.73 30.60
CA PRO A 53 -46.84 -36.09 30.83
C PRO A 53 -46.22 -35.21 31.93
N LYS A 54 -45.73 -35.89 32.97
CA LYS A 54 -44.89 -35.34 34.03
C LYS A 54 -43.56 -34.85 33.45
N ARG A 55 -43.07 -33.71 33.97
CA ARG A 55 -41.74 -33.11 33.71
C ARG A 55 -40.63 -34.16 33.83
N LEU A 56 -39.88 -34.36 32.75
CA LEU A 56 -38.60 -35.06 32.79
C LEU A 56 -37.47 -34.05 33.05
N SER A 57 -36.80 -34.24 34.18
CA SER A 57 -35.60 -33.53 34.60
C SER A 57 -34.41 -34.01 33.77
N PHE A 58 -33.80 -33.12 32.98
CA PHE A 58 -32.52 -33.38 32.31
C PHE A 58 -31.38 -33.25 33.34
N LYS A 59 -30.81 -34.39 33.77
CA LYS A 59 -29.50 -34.43 34.42
C LYS A 59 -28.43 -34.26 33.34
N ARG A 60 -27.59 -33.22 33.46
CA ARG A 60 -26.41 -33.02 32.60
C ARG A 60 -25.25 -33.85 33.17
N HIS A 61 -24.64 -34.69 32.34
CA HIS A 61 -23.39 -35.37 32.67
C HIS A 61 -22.21 -34.44 32.38
N PHE A 62 -21.31 -34.28 33.35
CA PHE A 62 -20.02 -33.62 33.16
C PHE A 62 -19.04 -34.64 32.57
N HIS A 63 -18.46 -34.33 31.42
CA HIS A 63 -17.31 -35.05 30.88
C HIS A 63 -16.02 -34.39 31.39
N ALA A 64 -15.17 -35.16 32.09
CA ALA A 64 -13.79 -34.76 32.36
C ALA A 64 -12.96 -35.03 31.10
N THR A 65 -12.33 -33.99 30.56
CA THR A 65 -11.31 -34.12 29.49
C THR A 65 -10.08 -34.86 30.03
N PRO A 66 -9.46 -35.75 29.25
CA PRO A 66 -8.23 -36.42 29.66
C PRO A 66 -7.10 -35.39 29.79
N ALA A 67 -6.22 -35.59 30.79
CA ALA A 67 -5.04 -34.77 31.00
C ALA A 67 -4.17 -34.76 29.73
N THR A 68 -4.06 -33.60 29.09
CA THR A 68 -3.05 -33.33 28.07
C THR A 68 -1.68 -33.68 28.64
N SER A 69 -0.91 -34.45 27.89
CA SER A 69 0.45 -34.88 28.20
C SER A 69 1.26 -33.75 28.83
N ALA A 70 1.82 -33.99 30.01
CA ALA A 70 2.77 -33.08 30.64
C ALA A 70 3.88 -32.72 29.62
N PRO A 71 4.32 -31.46 29.56
CA PRO A 71 5.39 -31.04 28.65
C PRO A 71 6.66 -31.86 28.93
N LYS A 72 7.22 -32.47 27.88
CA LYS A 72 8.44 -33.27 27.96
C LYS A 72 9.63 -32.37 28.32
N ASP A 73 10.55 -32.91 29.13
CA ASP A 73 11.79 -32.19 29.48
C ASP A 73 12.63 -31.96 28.20
N PRO A 74 12.98 -30.71 27.85
CA PRO A 74 13.73 -30.39 26.65
C PRO A 74 15.13 -31.00 26.62
N TYR A 75 15.74 -31.27 27.79
CA TYR A 75 17.04 -31.94 27.86
C TYR A 75 16.95 -33.40 27.42
N ASP A 76 15.86 -34.09 27.83
CA ASP A 76 15.60 -35.48 27.48
C ASP A 76 15.26 -35.63 25.99
N VAL A 77 14.52 -34.67 25.41
CA VAL A 77 14.18 -34.65 23.97
C VAL A 77 15.42 -34.47 23.10
N LEU A 78 16.37 -33.63 23.52
CA LEU A 78 17.63 -33.41 22.82
C LEU A 78 18.71 -34.46 23.15
N GLY A 79 18.47 -35.31 24.16
CA GLY A 79 19.40 -36.34 24.61
C GLY A 79 20.69 -35.76 25.20
N VAL A 80 20.62 -34.58 25.81
CA VAL A 80 21.76 -33.87 26.40
C VAL A 80 21.62 -33.81 27.92
N LYS A 81 22.75 -33.84 28.62
CA LYS A 81 22.73 -33.65 30.08
C LYS A 81 22.34 -32.21 30.43
N ARG A 82 21.75 -32.02 31.61
CA ARG A 82 21.32 -30.70 32.11
C ARG A 82 22.47 -29.69 32.28
N ASP A 83 23.70 -30.16 32.40
CA ASP A 83 24.94 -29.36 32.51
C ASP A 83 25.60 -29.06 31.14
N ALA A 84 25.00 -29.49 30.02
CA ALA A 84 25.59 -29.32 28.70
C ALA A 84 25.86 -27.84 28.33
N SER A 85 26.93 -27.62 27.56
CA SER A 85 27.29 -26.29 27.05
C SER A 85 26.44 -25.89 25.85
N ALA A 86 26.33 -24.58 25.58
CA ALA A 86 25.62 -24.04 24.42
C ALA A 86 26.09 -24.65 23.09
N ALA A 87 27.39 -24.91 22.98
CA ALA A 87 28.00 -25.50 21.80
C ALA A 87 27.58 -26.96 21.61
N ASP A 88 27.42 -27.72 22.69
CA ASP A 88 27.04 -29.13 22.63
C ASP A 88 25.57 -29.30 22.28
N ILE A 89 24.69 -28.47 22.85
CA ILE A 89 23.25 -28.42 22.51
C ILE A 89 23.05 -28.10 21.03
N LYS A 90 23.81 -27.14 20.50
CA LYS A 90 23.76 -26.78 19.08
C LYS A 90 24.23 -27.94 18.19
N LYS A 91 25.33 -28.62 18.57
CA LYS A 91 25.86 -29.78 17.82
C LYS A 91 24.88 -30.95 17.81
N THR A 92 24.28 -31.29 18.95
CA THR A 92 23.30 -32.38 19.04
C THR A 92 22.04 -32.06 18.24
N TYR A 93 21.54 -30.84 18.32
CA TYR A 93 20.42 -30.36 17.50
C TYR A 93 20.69 -30.56 16.00
N PHE A 94 21.83 -30.08 15.48
CA PHE A 94 22.14 -30.27 14.04
C PHE A 94 22.30 -31.74 13.66
N SER A 95 22.80 -32.58 14.58
CA SER A 95 22.91 -34.02 14.34
C SER A 95 21.54 -34.72 14.29
N LEU A 96 20.59 -34.29 15.12
CA LEU A 96 19.24 -34.84 15.19
C LEU A 96 18.35 -34.31 14.06
N ALA A 97 18.47 -33.02 13.73
CA ALA A 97 17.76 -32.39 12.63
C ALA A 97 18.11 -33.03 11.28
N ARG A 98 19.38 -33.42 11.06
CA ARG A 98 19.80 -34.17 9.86
C ARG A 98 19.27 -35.61 9.84
N LYS A 99 19.07 -36.24 11.00
CA LYS A 99 18.57 -37.63 11.11
C LYS A 99 17.05 -37.73 10.94
N TYR A 100 16.32 -36.70 11.37
CA TYR A 100 14.85 -36.67 11.35
C TYR A 100 14.28 -35.66 10.34
N HIS A 101 15.10 -35.19 9.38
CA HIS A 101 14.61 -34.29 8.34
C HIS A 101 13.54 -35.01 7.48
N PRO A 102 12.38 -34.39 7.23
CA PRO A 102 11.26 -35.03 6.53
C PRO A 102 11.60 -35.47 5.11
N ASP A 103 12.59 -34.82 4.47
CA ASP A 103 13.02 -35.17 3.12
C ASP A 103 14.09 -36.28 3.08
N THR A 104 14.84 -36.50 4.17
CA THR A 104 15.92 -37.52 4.19
C THR A 104 15.52 -38.79 4.92
N ASN A 105 14.46 -38.77 5.72
CA ASN A 105 13.95 -39.93 6.44
C ASN A 105 12.47 -40.21 6.07
N PRO A 106 12.17 -41.37 5.43
CA PRO A 106 10.80 -41.72 5.01
C PRO A 106 9.88 -42.20 6.15
N ASP A 107 10.31 -42.17 7.42
CA ASP A 107 9.48 -42.58 8.56
C ASP A 107 8.32 -41.62 8.84
N LYS A 108 7.12 -42.16 9.06
CA LYS A 108 5.90 -41.37 9.40
C LYS A 108 6.04 -40.59 10.71
N ASN A 109 6.87 -41.06 11.64
CA ASN A 109 7.12 -40.42 12.95
C ASN A 109 8.29 -39.43 12.92
N ALA A 110 9.00 -39.26 11.79
CA ALA A 110 10.13 -38.34 11.68
C ALA A 110 9.69 -36.88 11.82
N ARG A 111 8.53 -36.53 11.25
CA ARG A 111 7.94 -35.19 11.34
C ARG A 111 7.60 -34.78 12.78
N GLU A 112 6.99 -35.69 13.54
CA GLU A 112 6.62 -35.43 14.94
C GLU A 112 7.86 -35.27 15.82
N LYS A 113 8.85 -36.16 15.67
CA LYS A 113 10.12 -36.05 16.39
C LYS A 113 10.90 -34.79 16.01
N PHE A 114 10.89 -34.40 14.74
CA PHE A 114 11.54 -33.17 14.29
C PHE A 114 10.90 -31.94 14.92
N GLN A 115 9.56 -31.92 15.02
CA GLN A 115 8.85 -30.84 15.68
C GLN A 115 9.18 -30.78 17.18
N GLU A 116 9.22 -31.93 17.88
CA GLU A 116 9.64 -31.99 19.29
C GLU A 116 11.08 -31.49 19.50
N ILE A 117 12.01 -31.86 18.60
CA ILE A 117 13.41 -31.40 18.63
C ILE A 117 13.50 -29.89 18.39
N GLN A 118 12.68 -29.34 17.49
CA GLN A 118 12.63 -27.91 17.20
C GLN A 118 12.12 -27.11 18.40
N GLU A 119 11.01 -27.56 19.00
CA GLU A 119 10.43 -26.94 20.19
C GLU A 119 11.41 -26.97 21.38
N ALA A 120 12.10 -28.10 21.60
CA ALA A 120 13.12 -28.23 22.64
C ALA A 120 14.34 -27.31 22.40
N TYR A 121 14.76 -27.15 21.14
CA TYR A 121 15.84 -26.23 20.78
C TYR A 121 15.42 -24.77 20.95
N ASP A 122 14.20 -24.40 20.60
CA ASP A 122 13.72 -23.03 20.75
C ASP A 122 13.60 -22.64 22.22
N VAL A 123 13.12 -23.55 23.08
CA VAL A 123 13.09 -23.35 24.55
C VAL A 123 14.51 -23.22 25.11
N THR A 124 15.43 -24.12 24.75
CA THR A 124 16.81 -24.08 25.27
C THR A 124 17.60 -22.88 24.71
N SER A 125 17.44 -22.53 23.44
CA SER A 125 18.21 -21.47 22.79
C SER A 125 17.72 -20.04 23.09
N ASN A 126 16.41 -19.81 23.22
CA ASN A 126 15.88 -18.48 23.53
C ASN A 126 15.81 -18.17 25.03
N PHE A 127 15.63 -19.17 25.90
CA PHE A 127 15.42 -18.93 27.33
C PHE A 127 16.57 -19.40 28.22
N ILE A 128 17.20 -20.54 27.95
CA ILE A 128 18.23 -21.14 28.83
C ILE A 128 19.65 -20.63 28.50
N LEU A 129 19.99 -20.49 27.22
CA LEU A 129 21.35 -20.12 26.79
C LEU A 129 21.64 -18.62 26.77
N LYS A 130 20.59 -17.77 26.81
CA LYS A 130 20.75 -16.31 26.82
C LYS A 130 20.94 -15.73 28.22
N ASP A 131 20.34 -16.35 29.25
CA ASP A 131 20.37 -15.85 30.62
C ASP A 131 20.55 -17.01 31.64
N ASP A 132 21.66 -17.04 32.38
CA ASP A 132 21.94 -18.05 33.43
C ASP A 132 20.85 -18.10 34.52
N LYS A 133 20.20 -16.96 34.80
CA LYS A 133 19.11 -16.86 35.78
C LYS A 133 17.86 -17.63 35.37
N LYS A 134 17.56 -17.69 34.06
CA LYS A 134 16.40 -18.40 33.52
C LYS A 134 16.65 -19.90 33.44
N ARG A 135 17.90 -20.32 33.22
CA ARG A 135 18.34 -21.71 33.40
C ARG A 135 18.10 -22.19 34.83
N ALA A 136 18.56 -21.42 35.82
CA ALA A 136 18.34 -21.75 37.23
C ALA A 136 16.85 -21.83 37.61
N ALA A 137 16.01 -20.92 37.09
CA ALA A 137 14.58 -20.96 37.31
C ALA A 137 13.91 -22.19 36.65
N TYR A 138 14.34 -22.57 35.44
CA TYR A 138 13.84 -23.76 34.77
C TYR A 138 14.26 -25.05 35.50
N ASP A 139 15.50 -25.12 35.96
CA ASP A 139 16.02 -26.28 36.70
C ASP A 139 15.36 -26.43 38.09
N GLN A 140 14.88 -25.34 38.69
CA GLN A 140 14.17 -25.34 39.97
C GLN A 140 12.65 -25.57 39.86
N TYR A 141 11.99 -25.00 38.85
CA TYR A 141 10.52 -24.95 38.75
C TYR A 141 9.95 -25.70 37.52
N GLY A 142 10.81 -26.26 36.66
CA GLY A 142 10.42 -27.03 35.48
C GLY A 142 9.64 -26.20 34.44
N SER A 143 8.78 -26.86 33.69
CA SER A 143 7.93 -26.24 32.66
C SER A 143 6.94 -25.19 33.20
N ALA A 144 6.73 -25.10 34.51
CA ALA A 144 5.85 -24.09 35.12
C ALA A 144 6.44 -22.67 35.00
N SER A 145 7.76 -22.54 34.84
CA SER A 145 8.42 -21.24 34.61
C SER A 145 8.20 -20.68 33.20
N GLN A 146 7.58 -21.45 32.30
CA GLN A 146 7.29 -21.06 30.92
C GLN A 146 5.96 -20.30 30.76
N GLN A 147 5.18 -20.13 31.85
CA GLN A 147 3.94 -19.37 31.82
C GLN A 147 4.20 -17.86 31.76
N PRO A 148 3.50 -17.10 30.90
CA PRO A 148 3.65 -15.66 30.81
C PRO A 148 3.22 -15.01 32.13
N GLY A 149 4.17 -14.39 32.84
CA GLY A 149 3.96 -13.76 34.15
C GLY A 149 4.66 -14.42 35.34
N PHE A 150 5.50 -15.46 35.12
CA PHE A 150 6.31 -16.07 36.17
C PHE A 150 7.50 -15.18 36.56
N ASP A 151 7.46 -14.60 37.77
CA ASP A 151 8.58 -13.87 38.38
C ASP A 151 9.25 -14.72 39.48
N PRO A 152 10.47 -15.25 39.28
CA PRO A 152 11.18 -16.03 40.29
C PRO A 152 11.59 -15.20 41.53
N ASN A 153 11.54 -13.87 41.46
CA ASN A 153 11.89 -12.99 42.57
C ASN A 153 10.73 -12.77 43.56
N MET A 154 9.49 -13.13 43.18
CA MET A 154 8.32 -12.99 44.05
C MET A 154 8.27 -14.07 45.15
N PHE A 155 8.92 -15.23 44.94
CA PHE A 155 8.93 -16.32 45.93
C PHE A 155 10.14 -16.28 46.88
N SER A 156 11.21 -15.53 46.55
CA SER A 156 12.42 -15.44 47.39
C SER A 156 12.46 -14.21 48.31
N GLY A 157 11.53 -13.26 48.14
CA GLY A 157 11.43 -12.03 48.93
C GLY A 157 10.41 -12.12 50.06
N GLY A 158 10.76 -12.83 51.15
CA GLY A 158 10.24 -12.63 52.51
C GLY A 158 8.72 -12.62 52.73
N PHE A 159 8.16 -13.76 53.12
CA PHE A 159 6.86 -13.79 53.81
C PHE A 159 6.91 -14.74 55.02
N GLY A 160 7.20 -14.15 56.19
CA GLY A 160 6.79 -14.70 57.47
C GLY A 160 5.47 -14.05 57.87
N GLY A 161 4.42 -14.85 58.05
CA GLY A 161 3.22 -14.42 58.78
C GLY A 161 1.88 -14.87 58.21
N GLY A 162 1.35 -15.98 58.72
CA GLY A 162 -0.06 -16.08 59.10
C GLY A 162 -1.09 -16.42 58.03
N ALA A 163 -1.36 -17.73 57.94
CA ALA A 163 -2.60 -18.39 57.53
C ALA A 163 -3.88 -17.53 57.36
N ALA A 164 -4.38 -17.46 56.11
CA ALA A 164 -5.80 -17.58 55.79
C ALA A 164 -5.93 -18.10 54.36
N GLY A 165 -6.56 -19.25 54.21
CA GLY A 165 -6.72 -19.95 52.94
C GLY A 165 -7.56 -19.17 51.93
N GLY A 166 -7.11 -19.27 50.68
CA GLY A 166 -7.91 -19.37 49.46
C GLY A 166 -9.13 -18.48 49.31
N PHE A 167 -8.94 -17.28 48.73
CA PHE A 167 -9.86 -16.70 47.73
C PHE A 167 -9.04 -15.76 46.83
N GLY A 168 -9.16 -15.95 45.52
CA GLY A 168 -8.18 -15.52 44.52
C GLY A 168 -8.28 -14.06 44.06
N PHE A 169 -7.11 -13.48 43.79
CA PHE A 169 -6.98 -12.30 42.90
C PHE A 169 -7.19 -12.68 41.42
N GLN A 170 -6.97 -13.96 41.07
CA GLN A 170 -7.26 -14.49 39.74
C GLN A 170 -8.76 -14.57 39.44
N ASP A 171 -9.61 -14.65 40.48
CA ASP A 171 -11.06 -14.75 40.30
C ASP A 171 -11.72 -13.39 40.01
N PHE A 172 -11.06 -12.29 40.41
CA PHE A 172 -11.48 -10.93 40.01
C PHE A 172 -11.12 -10.65 38.53
N ALA A 173 -9.98 -11.15 38.04
CA ALA A 173 -9.57 -11.02 36.65
C ALA A 173 -10.38 -11.91 35.69
N SER A 174 -10.91 -13.04 36.18
CA SER A 174 -11.77 -13.92 35.37
C SER A 174 -13.21 -13.41 35.25
N ALA A 175 -13.71 -12.64 36.23
CA ALA A 175 -15.03 -12.01 36.18
C ALA A 175 -15.08 -10.75 35.30
N PHE A 176 -13.92 -10.15 34.96
CA PHE A 176 -13.82 -8.97 34.09
C PHE A 176 -12.98 -9.23 32.82
N GLY A 177 -13.13 -10.44 32.24
CA GLY A 177 -12.91 -10.68 30.81
C GLY A 177 -11.50 -10.47 30.27
N GLY A 178 -10.49 -11.12 30.86
CA GLY A 178 -9.11 -11.13 30.35
C GLY A 178 -8.83 -12.26 29.36
N GLY A 179 -9.31 -12.16 28.12
CA GLY A 179 -9.03 -13.12 27.05
C GLY A 179 -8.63 -12.45 25.73
N ARG A 180 -7.35 -12.61 25.37
CA ARG A 180 -6.73 -12.40 24.04
C ARG A 180 -6.26 -10.97 23.68
N THR A 181 -5.02 -10.98 23.15
CA THR A 181 -4.42 -10.10 22.12
C THR A 181 -3.85 -8.75 22.56
N GLY A 182 -2.59 -8.55 22.19
CA GLY A 182 -1.79 -7.37 22.47
C GLY A 182 -2.39 -6.05 21.96
N GLY A 183 -2.19 -5.02 22.77
CA GLY A 183 -2.71 -3.66 22.64
C GLY A 183 -2.47 -2.92 23.97
N PRO A 184 -2.59 -1.59 24.03
CA PRO A 184 -1.90 -0.71 25.00
C PRO A 184 -2.44 -0.87 26.43
N GLN A 185 -1.87 -1.81 27.19
CA GLN A 185 -2.28 -2.09 28.58
C GLN A 185 -1.43 -1.40 29.64
N SER A 186 -0.34 -0.71 29.27
CA SER A 186 0.40 0.12 30.23
C SER A 186 -0.47 1.25 30.78
N ASP A 187 -1.27 1.91 29.94
CA ASP A 187 -2.10 3.05 30.35
C ASP A 187 -3.30 2.62 31.22
N LEU A 188 -3.88 1.45 30.97
CA LEU A 188 -5.06 0.98 31.72
C LEU A 188 -4.66 0.40 33.09
N PHE A 189 -3.50 -0.25 33.19
CA PHE A 189 -2.95 -0.73 34.45
C PHE A 189 -2.47 0.43 35.33
N GLU A 190 -1.85 1.46 34.75
CA GLU A 190 -1.41 2.66 35.46
C GLU A 190 -2.60 3.54 35.89
N GLN A 191 -3.68 3.60 35.10
CA GLN A 191 -4.91 4.32 35.44
C GLN A 191 -5.73 3.66 36.55
N LEU A 192 -5.63 2.33 36.73
CA LEU A 192 -6.29 1.59 37.80
C LEU A 192 -5.45 1.58 39.10
N PHE A 193 -4.12 1.47 39.00
CA PHE A 193 -3.22 1.52 40.16
C PHE A 193 -3.01 2.95 40.71
N GLY A 194 -3.07 3.97 39.85
CA GLY A 194 -3.05 5.39 40.27
C GLY A 194 -4.32 5.86 40.99
N ALA A 195 -5.41 5.10 40.94
CA ALA A 195 -6.67 5.42 41.62
C ALA A 195 -6.70 4.97 43.10
N PHE A 196 -5.79 4.08 43.52
CA PHE A 196 -5.76 3.50 44.87
C PHE A 196 -4.59 4.02 45.73
N GLY A 197 -3.60 4.66 45.13
CA GLY A 197 -2.48 5.34 45.81
C GLY A 197 -2.83 6.78 46.21
N GLY A 198 -2.89 7.05 47.51
CA GLY A 198 -3.41 8.29 48.08
C GLY A 198 -2.73 9.59 47.65
N GLY A 199 -3.57 10.62 47.46
CA GLY A 199 -3.30 12.01 47.87
C GLY A 199 -2.22 12.79 47.13
N ARG A 200 -2.55 13.34 45.95
CA ARG A 200 -2.14 14.70 45.50
C ARG A 200 -2.78 15.07 44.16
N THR A 201 -3.52 16.17 44.16
CA THR A 201 -3.91 17.04 43.02
C THR A 201 -4.19 16.37 41.67
N ARG A 202 -5.45 15.97 41.47
CA ARG A 202 -6.03 15.51 40.19
C ARG A 202 -6.20 16.70 39.22
N GLY A 203 -5.09 17.23 38.72
CA GLY A 203 -5.06 18.02 37.49
C GLY A 203 -5.26 17.06 36.31
N GLY A 204 -6.24 17.33 35.45
CA GLY A 204 -6.65 16.42 34.37
C GLY A 204 -5.47 15.91 33.54
N PHE A 205 -5.55 14.63 33.15
CA PHE A 205 -4.65 13.95 32.24
C PHE A 205 -4.73 14.61 30.85
N SER A 206 -4.15 15.81 30.74
CA SER A 206 -3.99 16.58 29.51
C SER A 206 -2.52 16.53 29.14
N GLY A 207 -2.00 15.34 28.88
CA GLY A 207 -0.73 15.20 28.19
C GLY A 207 -0.79 15.90 26.83
N PRO A 208 0.35 16.34 26.28
CA PRO A 208 0.37 16.96 24.97
C PRO A 208 -0.13 15.96 23.91
N THR A 209 -1.34 16.19 23.42
CA THR A 209 -1.95 15.41 22.35
C THR A 209 -1.39 15.90 21.02
N ARG A 210 -1.03 14.97 20.14
CA ARG A 210 -0.65 15.31 18.76
C ARG A 210 -1.91 15.50 17.93
N GLY A 211 -1.87 16.46 17.00
CA GLY A 211 -2.91 16.59 15.99
C GLY A 211 -2.90 15.47 14.96
N ALA A 212 -3.98 15.35 14.20
CA ALA A 212 -4.13 14.31 13.19
C ALA A 212 -3.27 14.62 11.95
N ASP A 213 -2.77 13.57 11.31
CA ASP A 213 -2.02 13.71 10.06
C ASP A 213 -2.99 13.96 8.90
N LEU A 214 -2.61 14.81 7.94
CA LEU A 214 -3.36 15.01 6.70
C LEU A 214 -2.74 14.19 5.58
N GLU A 215 -3.58 13.63 4.72
CA GLU A 215 -3.15 13.00 3.48
C GLU A 215 -3.49 13.88 2.27
N SER A 216 -2.55 14.02 1.35
CA SER A 216 -2.76 14.71 0.08
C SER A 216 -2.05 13.97 -1.04
N SER A 217 -2.56 14.06 -2.26
CA SER A 217 -1.94 13.43 -3.44
C SER A 217 -1.43 14.48 -4.41
N VAL A 218 -0.24 14.25 -4.98
CA VAL A 218 0.34 15.10 -6.03
C VAL A 218 0.62 14.25 -7.25
N SER A 219 0.09 14.65 -8.41
CA SER A 219 0.43 14.05 -9.69
C SER A 219 1.68 14.72 -10.28
N VAL A 220 2.64 13.90 -10.69
CA VAL A 220 3.92 14.34 -11.26
C VAL A 220 4.15 13.62 -12.58
N SER A 221 4.78 14.31 -13.54
CA SER A 221 5.17 13.68 -14.80
C SER A 221 6.36 12.74 -14.57
N PHE A 222 6.52 11.73 -15.42
CA PHE A 222 7.65 10.79 -15.31
C PHE A 222 9.03 11.47 -15.26
N LEU A 223 9.23 12.49 -16.11
CA LEU A 223 10.51 13.20 -16.19
C LEU A 223 10.77 14.03 -14.93
N GLU A 224 9.74 14.68 -14.38
CA GLU A 224 9.85 15.40 -13.11
C GLU A 224 10.11 14.46 -11.93
N ALA A 225 9.48 13.28 -11.91
CA ALA A 225 9.73 12.28 -10.89
C ALA A 225 11.19 11.79 -10.91
N CYS A 226 11.80 11.68 -12.09
CA CYS A 226 13.20 11.29 -12.23
C CYS A 226 14.18 12.40 -11.82
N LYS A 227 13.90 13.66 -12.21
CA LYS A 227 14.79 14.81 -11.94
C LYS A 227 14.59 15.47 -10.58
N GLY A 228 13.46 15.21 -9.93
CA GLY A 228 13.00 15.94 -8.76
C GLY A 228 12.29 17.23 -9.17
N ALA A 229 11.31 17.65 -8.36
CA ALA A 229 10.53 18.86 -8.62
C ALA A 229 10.05 19.49 -7.31
N LYS A 230 9.84 20.80 -7.32
CA LYS A 230 9.15 21.50 -6.22
C LYS A 230 7.70 21.69 -6.62
N ARG A 231 6.77 21.16 -5.83
CA ARG A 231 5.32 21.24 -6.08
C ARG A 231 4.61 21.89 -4.90
N THR A 232 3.71 22.83 -5.17
CA THR A 232 2.90 23.49 -4.14
C THR A 232 1.60 22.73 -3.95
N VAL A 233 1.32 22.30 -2.72
CA VAL A 233 0.09 21.60 -2.33
C VAL A 233 -0.77 22.54 -1.50
N ASN A 234 -2.03 22.68 -1.89
CA ASN A 234 -3.02 23.44 -1.13
C ASN A 234 -3.74 22.51 -0.16
N ILE A 235 -3.52 22.73 1.14
CA ILE A 235 -4.15 21.97 2.21
C ILE A 235 -5.08 22.86 3.04
N SER A 236 -6.00 22.24 3.77
CA SER A 236 -6.93 22.95 4.66
C SER A 236 -6.89 22.37 6.08
N PRO A 237 -5.74 22.48 6.79
CA PRO A 237 -5.61 21.98 8.15
C PRO A 237 -6.47 22.79 9.12
N VAL A 238 -6.90 22.13 10.19
CA VAL A 238 -7.43 22.75 11.40
C VAL A 238 -6.27 23.40 12.12
N ALA A 239 -6.28 24.72 12.25
CA ALA A 239 -5.27 25.49 12.96
C ALA A 239 -5.88 26.18 14.19
N ASP A 240 -5.00 26.64 15.08
CA ASP A 240 -5.41 27.57 16.13
C ASP A 240 -5.99 28.83 15.50
N CYS A 241 -7.13 29.26 16.03
CA CYS A 241 -7.77 30.48 15.59
C CYS A 241 -6.85 31.68 15.82
N SER A 242 -6.48 32.41 14.77
CA SER A 242 -5.55 33.53 14.83
C SER A 242 -5.98 34.65 15.79
N SER A 243 -7.29 34.90 15.94
CA SER A 243 -7.80 35.95 16.80
C SER A 243 -7.90 35.59 18.29
N CYS A 244 -7.84 34.31 18.65
CA CYS A 244 -7.90 33.87 20.05
C CYS A 244 -6.79 32.89 20.47
N SER A 245 -5.90 32.53 19.56
CA SER A 245 -4.77 31.61 19.74
C SER A 245 -5.18 30.30 20.46
N GLY A 246 -6.31 29.70 20.06
CA GLY A 246 -6.78 28.46 20.67
C GLY A 246 -7.60 28.62 21.96
N SER A 247 -7.71 29.82 22.53
CA SER A 247 -8.40 30.03 23.82
C SER A 247 -9.92 29.98 23.73
N GLY A 248 -10.49 30.24 22.53
CA GLY A 248 -11.92 30.35 22.28
C GLY A 248 -12.55 31.64 22.81
N LEU A 249 -11.74 32.53 23.41
CA LEU A 249 -12.19 33.76 24.05
C LEU A 249 -11.81 34.98 23.21
N LYS A 250 -12.60 36.05 23.32
CA LYS A 250 -12.15 37.37 22.86
C LYS A 250 -10.93 37.82 23.69
N PRO A 251 -10.01 38.59 23.11
CA PRO A 251 -8.87 39.13 23.84
C PRO A 251 -9.36 39.90 25.08
N GLY A 252 -8.89 39.49 26.27
CA GLY A 252 -9.28 40.08 27.56
C GLY A 252 -10.50 39.45 28.26
N ALA A 253 -11.24 38.53 27.63
CA ALA A 253 -12.36 37.84 28.25
C ALA A 253 -11.89 36.65 29.11
N LYS A 254 -12.47 36.48 30.30
CA LYS A 254 -12.14 35.39 31.23
C LYS A 254 -13.17 34.25 31.13
N ARG A 255 -12.73 33.01 31.34
CA ARG A 255 -13.63 31.85 31.52
C ARG A 255 -14.37 31.97 32.84
N SER A 256 -15.69 31.75 32.81
CA SER A 256 -16.50 31.65 34.03
C SER A 256 -16.50 30.22 34.55
N THR A 257 -16.52 30.04 35.86
CA THR A 257 -16.69 28.72 36.47
C THR A 257 -18.07 28.15 36.13
N CYS A 258 -18.14 26.86 35.82
CA CYS A 258 -19.41 26.22 35.49
C CYS A 258 -20.30 26.17 36.74
N THR A 259 -21.42 26.90 36.71
CA THR A 259 -22.45 26.89 37.79
C THR A 259 -23.03 25.49 38.02
N THR A 260 -23.05 24.70 36.94
CA THR A 260 -23.18 23.25 36.84
C THR A 260 -22.60 22.35 37.92
N CYS A 261 -21.30 22.53 38.11
CA CYS A 261 -20.45 21.58 38.82
C CYS A 261 -19.50 22.32 39.77
N GLY A 262 -19.66 23.63 39.92
CA GLY A 262 -18.78 24.46 40.75
C GLY A 262 -17.31 24.44 40.32
N GLY A 263 -17.01 24.10 39.07
CA GLY A 263 -15.62 23.94 38.60
C GLY A 263 -15.10 22.51 38.58
N SER A 264 -15.80 21.54 39.18
CA SER A 264 -15.31 20.15 39.31
C SER A 264 -15.33 19.35 38.00
N GLY A 265 -16.03 19.83 36.97
CA GLY A 265 -16.21 19.15 35.69
C GLY A 265 -17.09 17.90 35.75
N THR A 266 -17.48 17.44 36.93
CA THR A 266 -18.29 16.23 37.15
C THR A 266 -19.46 16.52 38.07
N ARG A 267 -20.58 15.82 37.89
CA ARG A 267 -21.71 15.86 38.81
C ARG A 267 -21.82 14.51 39.51
N THR A 268 -21.89 14.53 40.84
CA THR A 268 -22.06 13.33 41.65
C THR A 268 -23.54 13.10 41.88
N PHE A 269 -24.05 11.95 41.42
CA PHE A 269 -25.40 11.48 41.73
C PHE A 269 -25.29 10.47 42.87
N VAL A 270 -25.93 10.75 43.99
CA VAL A 270 -26.05 9.80 45.10
C VAL A 270 -27.33 9.00 44.86
N ILE A 271 -27.19 7.71 44.57
CA ILE A 271 -28.32 6.80 44.49
C ILE A 271 -28.73 6.43 45.92
N GLU A 272 -30.04 6.32 46.19
CA GLU A 272 -30.63 6.00 47.50
C GLU A 272 -30.03 4.76 48.20
N SER A 273 -29.31 3.91 47.49
CA SER A 273 -28.56 2.76 47.99
C SER A 273 -27.15 3.08 48.54
N GLY A 274 -26.80 4.37 48.72
CA GLY A 274 -25.51 4.78 49.28
C GLY A 274 -24.33 4.77 48.29
N PHE A 275 -24.58 4.44 47.02
CA PHE A 275 -23.57 4.48 45.96
C PHE A 275 -23.55 5.86 45.27
N GLN A 276 -22.37 6.48 45.20
CA GLN A 276 -22.15 7.75 44.51
C GLN A 276 -21.59 7.49 43.11
N MET A 277 -22.31 7.90 42.07
CA MET A 277 -21.86 7.81 40.69
C MET A 277 -21.48 9.22 40.20
N ALA A 278 -20.22 9.41 39.81
CA ALA A 278 -19.76 10.65 39.18
C ALA A 278 -19.95 10.55 37.66
N SER A 279 -20.71 11.47 37.07
CA SER A 279 -20.82 11.62 35.62
C SER A 279 -20.21 12.94 35.15
N THR A 280 -19.85 13.05 33.87
CA THR A 280 -19.34 14.29 33.30
C THR A 280 -20.44 15.36 33.29
N CYS A 281 -20.10 16.58 33.72
CA CYS A 281 -21.07 17.66 33.73
C CYS A 281 -21.43 18.06 32.29
N GLY A 282 -22.68 17.84 31.87
CA GLY A 282 -23.13 18.17 30.50
C GLY A 282 -23.15 19.67 30.16
N ALA A 283 -23.10 20.56 31.16
CA ALA A 283 -23.04 22.01 30.92
C ALA A 283 -21.64 22.51 30.52
N CYS A 284 -20.58 21.80 30.92
CA CYS A 284 -19.21 22.14 30.57
C CYS A 284 -18.44 20.99 29.89
N ASN A 285 -19.12 19.87 29.60
CA ASN A 285 -18.54 18.66 29.03
C ASN A 285 -17.24 18.21 29.73
N GLY A 286 -17.20 18.27 31.07
CA GLY A 286 -16.00 17.91 31.83
C GLY A 286 -14.96 19.02 32.04
N VAL A 287 -15.06 20.17 31.37
CA VAL A 287 -14.04 21.23 31.42
C VAL A 287 -14.04 22.02 32.74
N GLY A 288 -15.14 22.02 33.50
CA GLY A 288 -15.28 22.76 34.77
C GLY A 288 -15.46 24.27 34.60
N SER A 289 -15.14 24.82 33.44
CA SER A 289 -15.37 26.23 33.08
C SER A 289 -16.24 26.35 31.84
N THR A 290 -17.06 27.39 31.78
CA THR A 290 -17.90 27.75 30.63
C THR A 290 -17.43 29.07 30.04
N VAL A 291 -17.56 29.23 28.73
CA VAL A 291 -17.28 30.49 28.03
C VAL A 291 -18.60 31.28 27.95
N PRO A 292 -18.71 32.47 28.56
CA PRO A 292 -19.93 33.28 28.46
C PRO A 292 -20.17 33.70 27.01
N ARG A 293 -21.44 33.79 26.59
CA ARG A 293 -21.83 34.06 25.20
C ARG A 293 -21.27 35.39 24.66
N SER A 294 -21.07 36.39 25.52
CA SER A 294 -20.44 37.68 25.18
C SER A 294 -18.92 37.58 24.93
N GLY A 295 -18.26 36.63 25.60
CA GLY A 295 -16.82 36.40 25.56
C GLY A 295 -16.37 35.39 24.51
N GLN A 296 -17.28 34.74 23.79
CA GLN A 296 -16.96 33.83 22.69
C GLN A 296 -16.26 34.58 21.56
N CYS A 297 -15.17 34.01 21.06
CA CYS A 297 -14.49 34.54 19.89
C CYS A 297 -15.39 34.45 18.64
N SER A 298 -15.51 35.54 17.88
CA SER A 298 -16.43 35.65 16.74
C SER A 298 -16.02 34.80 15.53
N SER A 299 -14.72 34.64 15.29
CA SER A 299 -14.19 33.90 14.13
C SER A 299 -14.27 32.39 14.28
N CYS A 300 -14.21 31.86 15.52
CA CYS A 300 -14.29 30.43 15.81
C CYS A 300 -15.54 30.02 16.60
N GLY A 301 -16.45 30.95 16.89
CA GLY A 301 -17.66 30.69 17.68
C GLY A 301 -17.40 30.12 19.08
N GLY A 302 -16.26 30.43 19.69
CA GLY A 302 -15.88 29.88 21.00
C GLY A 302 -15.11 28.55 20.98
N VAL A 303 -14.91 27.91 19.81
CA VAL A 303 -14.23 26.61 19.69
C VAL A 303 -12.70 26.70 19.81
N GLY A 304 -12.12 27.85 19.45
CA GLY A 304 -10.67 28.09 19.48
C GLY A 304 -9.88 27.54 18.28
N LYS A 305 -10.51 26.74 17.43
CA LYS A 305 -9.90 26.12 16.23
C LYS A 305 -10.70 26.48 14.98
N VAL A 306 -10.02 26.69 13.86
CA VAL A 306 -10.64 27.00 12.55
C VAL A 306 -9.87 26.31 11.43
N ARG A 307 -10.57 25.94 10.36
CA ARG A 307 -9.90 25.45 9.14
C ARG A 307 -9.33 26.62 8.37
N VAL A 308 -8.03 26.57 8.09
CA VAL A 308 -7.33 27.62 7.34
C VAL A 308 -6.75 27.00 6.08
N ARG A 309 -6.95 27.66 4.92
CA ARG A 309 -6.27 27.26 3.68
C ARG A 309 -4.80 27.65 3.78
N LYS A 310 -3.91 26.68 3.61
CA LYS A 310 -2.46 26.87 3.65
C LYS A 310 -1.84 26.23 2.42
N THR A 311 -0.94 26.95 1.76
CA THR A 311 -0.14 26.41 0.67
C THR A 311 1.20 25.95 1.24
N VAL A 312 1.53 24.68 1.03
CA VAL A 312 2.78 24.07 1.48
C VAL A 312 3.60 23.67 0.25
N THR A 313 4.83 24.14 0.16
CA THR A 313 5.77 23.72 -0.88
C THR A 313 6.40 22.41 -0.46
N VAL A 314 6.19 21.37 -1.27
CA VAL A 314 6.72 20.03 -1.06
C VAL A 314 7.85 19.81 -2.06
N GLU A 315 9.02 19.47 -1.54
CA GLU A 315 10.18 19.12 -2.36
C GLU A 315 10.15 17.62 -2.63
N ILE A 316 9.99 17.26 -3.90
CA ILE A 316 9.94 15.87 -4.36
C ILE A 316 11.37 15.49 -4.76
N PRO A 317 12.00 14.54 -4.04
CA PRO A 317 13.36 14.14 -4.35
C PRO A 317 13.44 13.48 -5.74
N PRO A 318 14.61 13.51 -6.39
CA PRO A 318 14.80 12.80 -7.64
C PRO A 318 14.69 11.29 -7.41
N GLY A 319 14.04 10.59 -8.34
CA GLY A 319 13.94 9.14 -8.31
C GLY A 319 12.72 8.58 -7.60
N VAL A 320 11.75 9.41 -7.20
CA VAL A 320 10.54 8.93 -6.51
C VAL A 320 9.77 7.91 -7.35
N GLU A 321 9.29 6.86 -6.69
CA GLU A 321 8.44 5.84 -7.29
C GLU A 321 6.96 6.21 -7.20
N ASP A 322 6.14 5.54 -8.01
CA ASP A 322 4.70 5.70 -7.96
C ASP A 322 4.16 5.16 -6.63
N GLY A 323 3.30 5.95 -5.97
CA GLY A 323 2.74 5.64 -4.66
C GLY A 323 3.66 5.95 -3.47
N MET A 324 4.87 6.46 -3.69
CA MET A 324 5.76 6.87 -2.60
C MET A 324 5.13 8.02 -1.78
N THR A 325 5.26 7.97 -0.46
CA THR A 325 4.70 8.98 0.45
C THR A 325 5.81 9.83 1.05
N ILE A 326 5.72 11.14 0.87
CA ILE A 326 6.65 12.13 1.41
C ILE A 326 6.01 12.76 2.64
N ARG A 327 6.73 12.73 3.76
CA ARG A 327 6.27 13.31 5.03
C ARG A 327 6.77 14.74 5.17
N VAL A 328 5.85 15.70 5.27
CA VAL A 328 6.14 17.09 5.62
C VAL A 328 5.74 17.31 7.08
N PRO A 329 6.71 17.50 8.00
CA PRO A 329 6.43 17.57 9.42
C PRO A 329 5.59 18.79 9.79
N ASN A 330 4.76 18.67 10.85
CA ASN A 330 3.97 19.77 11.45
C ASN A 330 3.06 20.54 10.47
N SER A 331 2.69 19.91 9.35
CA SER A 331 1.81 20.50 8.33
C SER A 331 0.43 19.84 8.31
N GLY A 332 0.13 19.02 9.32
CA GLY A 332 -1.16 18.38 9.57
C GLY A 332 -2.13 19.25 10.38
N ASP A 333 -3.12 18.61 11.00
CA ASP A 333 -4.11 19.27 11.85
C ASP A 333 -3.50 19.63 13.21
N ALA A 334 -3.98 20.69 13.84
CA ALA A 334 -3.74 20.99 15.24
C ALA A 334 -4.52 20.01 16.14
N PRO A 335 -4.04 19.72 17.37
CA PRO A 335 -4.74 18.83 18.27
C PRO A 335 -6.14 19.35 18.63
N ILE A 336 -7.12 18.45 18.58
CA ILE A 336 -8.54 18.75 18.82
C ILE A 336 -8.77 19.22 20.26
N SER A 337 -8.04 18.66 21.22
CA SER A 337 -8.13 19.02 22.63
C SER A 337 -6.74 19.07 23.25
N GLY A 338 -6.47 20.04 24.11
CA GLY A 338 -5.17 20.21 24.76
C GLY A 338 -4.19 21.09 23.98
N LYS A 339 -2.97 21.17 24.50
CA LYS A 339 -1.82 21.86 23.86
C LYS A 339 -0.88 20.78 23.34
N GLY A 340 -0.51 20.83 22.07
CA GLY A 340 0.43 19.87 21.49
C GLY A 340 0.80 20.22 20.06
N GLN A 341 1.68 19.42 19.47
CA GLN A 341 2.18 19.63 18.11
C GLN A 341 1.12 19.27 17.07
N ALA A 342 1.16 19.93 15.92
CA ALA A 342 0.34 19.56 14.78
C ALA A 342 0.75 18.16 14.27
N GLY A 343 -0.17 17.50 13.58
CA GLY A 343 0.15 16.31 12.79
C GLY A 343 1.10 16.63 11.63
N ASP A 344 1.43 15.61 10.85
CA ASP A 344 2.21 15.75 9.63
C ASP A 344 1.30 15.81 8.39
N LEU A 345 1.85 16.29 7.28
CA LEU A 345 1.23 16.13 5.96
C LEU A 345 1.94 14.98 5.25
N LEU A 346 1.18 13.94 4.94
CA LEU A 346 1.60 12.80 4.14
C LEU A 346 1.20 13.05 2.68
N VAL A 347 2.19 13.26 1.84
CA VAL A 347 2.01 13.58 0.43
C VAL A 347 2.29 12.34 -0.40
N ARG A 348 1.25 11.72 -0.92
CA ARG A 348 1.37 10.57 -1.84
C ARG A 348 1.66 11.07 -3.26
N VAL A 349 2.78 10.64 -3.81
CA VAL A 349 3.18 10.97 -5.18
C VAL A 349 2.58 9.95 -6.14
N ASN A 350 1.87 10.44 -7.15
CA ASN A 350 1.36 9.63 -8.26
C ASN A 350 2.14 10.01 -9.52
N VAL A 351 2.88 9.07 -10.08
CA VAL A 351 3.72 9.30 -11.26
C VAL A 351 2.96 8.89 -12.52
N THR A 352 2.79 9.84 -13.43
CA THR A 352 2.15 9.57 -14.72
C THR A 352 3.09 8.72 -15.59
N PRO A 353 2.63 7.58 -16.14
CA PRO A 353 3.47 6.72 -16.97
C PRO A 353 3.91 7.43 -18.25
N SER A 354 5.15 7.18 -18.67
CA SER A 354 5.71 7.78 -19.88
C SER A 354 5.49 6.88 -21.09
N LYS A 355 5.39 7.48 -22.28
CA LYS A 355 5.29 6.73 -23.56
C LYS A 355 6.65 6.29 -24.10
N GLN A 356 7.73 6.97 -23.68
CA GLN A 356 9.07 6.76 -24.22
C GLN A 356 9.86 5.77 -23.36
N PHE A 357 9.72 5.83 -22.04
CA PHE A 357 10.46 5.03 -21.09
C PHE A 357 9.54 4.14 -20.27
N GLN A 358 9.96 2.90 -20.07
CA GLN A 358 9.40 2.00 -19.07
C GLN A 358 10.40 1.88 -17.93
N ARG A 359 9.98 2.22 -16.71
CA ARG A 359 10.83 2.12 -15.51
C ARG A 359 10.65 0.76 -14.86
N ARG A 360 11.76 0.11 -14.49
CA ARG A 360 11.77 -1.08 -13.63
C ARG A 360 12.84 -0.88 -12.56
N GLY A 361 12.42 -0.53 -11.34
CA GLY A 361 13.33 -0.09 -10.28
C GLY A 361 14.10 1.17 -10.68
N ASP A 362 15.43 1.13 -10.57
CA ASP A 362 16.31 2.24 -10.96
C ASP A 362 16.62 2.24 -12.47
N ASN A 363 16.34 1.14 -13.17
CA ASN A 363 16.68 0.97 -14.58
C ASN A 363 15.54 1.44 -15.49
N LEU A 364 15.91 1.96 -16.65
CA LEU A 364 15.01 2.41 -17.70
C LEU A 364 15.10 1.51 -18.92
N TYR A 365 13.97 1.33 -19.60
CA TYR A 365 13.88 0.59 -20.85
C TYR A 365 13.27 1.48 -21.92
N HIS A 366 13.93 1.55 -23.06
CA HIS A 366 13.50 2.34 -24.21
C HIS A 366 13.62 1.51 -25.50
N GLU A 367 12.57 1.54 -26.32
CA GLU A 367 12.58 0.92 -27.64
C GLU A 367 13.05 1.93 -28.70
N ALA A 368 14.32 1.82 -29.12
CA ALA A 368 14.87 2.64 -30.19
C ALA A 368 14.51 2.05 -31.55
N ARG A 369 13.76 2.82 -32.35
CA ARG A 369 13.38 2.41 -33.70
C ARG A 369 14.48 2.80 -34.68
N ILE A 370 15.07 1.79 -35.33
CA ILE A 370 16.18 1.98 -36.27
C ILE A 370 15.77 1.49 -37.66
N PRO A 371 16.19 2.14 -38.76
CA PRO A 371 15.85 1.66 -40.08
C PRO A 371 16.74 0.47 -40.50
N MET A 372 16.23 -0.39 -41.39
CA MET A 372 16.92 -1.61 -41.87
C MET A 372 18.37 -1.37 -42.31
N HIS A 373 18.63 -0.32 -43.09
CA HIS A 373 19.98 -0.03 -43.58
C HIS A 373 20.96 0.30 -42.44
N THR A 374 20.51 0.97 -41.38
CA THR A 374 21.35 1.29 -40.21
C THR A 374 21.65 0.05 -39.39
N ALA A 375 20.71 -0.88 -39.29
CA ALA A 375 20.93 -2.16 -38.62
C ALA A 375 21.95 -3.03 -39.36
N LEU A 376 21.89 -3.05 -40.70
CA LEU A 376 22.80 -3.82 -41.55
C LEU A 376 24.20 -3.21 -41.62
N LEU A 377 24.31 -1.95 -42.03
CA LEU A 377 25.60 -1.29 -42.28
C LEU A 377 26.25 -0.73 -41.00
N GLY A 378 25.48 -0.60 -39.92
CA GLY A 378 25.86 0.15 -38.74
C GLY A 378 25.67 1.65 -38.96
N GLY A 379 25.63 2.41 -37.86
CA GLY A 379 25.42 3.85 -37.93
C GLY A 379 25.35 4.52 -36.56
N ARG A 380 24.72 5.70 -36.51
CA ARG A 380 24.45 6.42 -35.27
C ARG A 380 22.95 6.68 -35.14
N VAL A 381 22.41 6.47 -33.95
CA VAL A 381 20.99 6.67 -33.64
C VAL A 381 20.90 7.57 -32.42
N ARG A 382 20.06 8.59 -32.52
CA ARG A 382 19.79 9.54 -31.44
C ARG A 382 18.80 8.91 -30.46
N VAL A 383 19.25 8.62 -29.25
CA VAL A 383 18.44 8.00 -28.20
C VAL A 383 18.11 9.06 -27.13
N PRO A 384 16.83 9.25 -26.79
CA PRO A 384 16.45 10.15 -25.71
C PRO A 384 16.86 9.57 -24.36
N THR A 385 17.49 10.39 -23.52
CA THR A 385 17.79 10.06 -22.11
C THR A 385 17.13 11.08 -21.20
N LEU A 386 17.22 10.90 -19.88
CA LEU A 386 16.67 11.86 -18.92
C LEU A 386 17.31 13.25 -19.04
N ASP A 387 18.62 13.32 -19.30
CA ASP A 387 19.39 14.57 -19.34
C ASP A 387 19.40 15.25 -20.72
N GLY A 388 18.89 14.57 -21.75
CA GLY A 388 18.92 15.02 -23.13
C GLY A 388 19.14 13.87 -24.10
N ASP A 389 19.28 14.19 -25.38
CA ASP A 389 19.50 13.18 -26.41
C ASP A 389 20.98 12.82 -26.53
N VAL A 390 21.28 11.53 -26.64
CA VAL A 390 22.65 11.01 -26.80
C VAL A 390 22.74 10.20 -28.10
N ASP A 391 23.78 10.45 -28.89
CA ASP A 391 24.05 9.67 -30.09
C ASP A 391 24.75 8.35 -29.74
N VAL A 392 24.06 7.25 -30.03
CA VAL A 392 24.54 5.89 -29.77
C VAL A 392 25.02 5.27 -31.08
N ARG A 393 26.22 4.67 -31.05
CA ARG A 393 26.76 3.95 -32.20
C ARG A 393 26.16 2.54 -32.27
N VAL A 394 25.43 2.27 -33.34
CA VAL A 394 24.84 0.96 -33.63
C VAL A 394 25.83 0.15 -34.46
N PRO A 395 26.24 -1.06 -34.02
CA PRO A 395 27.11 -1.92 -34.80
C PRO A 395 26.39 -2.46 -36.05
N GLY A 396 27.13 -2.71 -37.12
CA GLY A 396 26.59 -3.40 -38.28
C GLY A 396 26.22 -4.84 -37.93
N GLY A 397 25.10 -5.34 -38.48
CA GLY A 397 24.56 -6.65 -38.17
C GLY A 397 23.69 -6.72 -36.90
N THR A 398 23.24 -5.57 -36.38
CA THR A 398 22.36 -5.52 -35.20
C THR A 398 21.06 -6.26 -35.47
N GLN A 399 20.70 -7.17 -34.56
CA GLN A 399 19.51 -8.02 -34.66
C GLN A 399 18.28 -7.38 -34.04
N GLN A 400 17.12 -7.97 -34.34
CA GLN A 400 15.86 -7.54 -33.77
C GLN A 400 15.74 -7.89 -32.30
N GLY A 401 15.43 -6.88 -31.48
CA GLY A 401 15.35 -7.05 -30.03
C GLY A 401 16.71 -7.11 -29.34
N GLU A 402 17.81 -6.86 -30.07
CA GLU A 402 19.13 -6.73 -29.45
C GLU A 402 19.14 -5.53 -28.50
N GLU A 403 19.74 -5.72 -27.33
CA GLU A 403 19.76 -4.72 -26.25
C GLU A 403 21.16 -4.12 -26.08
N MET A 404 21.22 -2.80 -25.96
CA MET A 404 22.42 -2.06 -25.60
C MET A 404 22.22 -1.33 -24.28
N VAL A 405 23.23 -1.37 -23.41
CA VAL A 405 23.18 -0.75 -22.08
C VAL A 405 23.96 0.56 -22.08
N LEU A 406 23.27 1.66 -21.79
CA LEU A 406 23.88 2.95 -21.48
C LEU A 406 24.02 3.08 -19.96
N LYS A 407 25.24 2.85 -19.48
CA LYS A 407 25.57 2.85 -18.05
C LYS A 407 25.35 4.23 -17.42
N GLY A 408 24.73 4.27 -16.24
CA GLY A 408 24.52 5.49 -15.45
C GLY A 408 23.51 6.50 -16.03
N ARG A 409 22.73 6.10 -17.03
CA ARG A 409 21.70 6.92 -17.70
C ARG A 409 20.26 6.55 -17.30
N GLY A 410 20.10 5.74 -16.26
CA GLY A 410 18.82 5.41 -15.64
C GLY A 410 18.38 6.42 -14.58
N VAL A 411 17.45 6.01 -13.73
CA VAL A 411 16.87 6.86 -12.67
C VAL A 411 17.84 6.90 -11.46
N PRO A 412 18.03 8.07 -10.82
CA PRO A 412 18.75 8.14 -9.55
C PRO A 412 17.96 7.44 -8.44
N SER A 413 18.62 6.62 -7.63
CA SER A 413 18.01 6.00 -6.45
C SER A 413 17.77 7.05 -5.35
N VAL A 414 16.57 7.09 -4.77
CA VAL A 414 16.19 8.06 -3.72
C VAL A 414 17.07 7.95 -2.48
N TYR A 415 17.54 6.74 -2.15
CA TYR A 415 18.30 6.48 -0.92
C TYR A 415 19.80 6.69 -1.08
N ASN A 416 20.37 6.16 -2.17
CA ASN A 416 21.83 6.09 -2.34
C ASN A 416 22.36 7.09 -3.36
N GLY A 417 21.50 7.80 -4.10
CA GLY A 417 21.89 8.76 -5.14
C GLY A 417 22.61 8.14 -6.35
N ARG A 418 22.76 6.82 -6.40
CA ARG A 418 23.36 6.10 -7.53
C ARG A 418 22.36 6.05 -8.68
N ASN A 419 22.83 6.35 -9.88
CA ASN A 419 22.03 6.22 -11.09
C ASN A 419 21.96 4.75 -11.53
N GLY A 420 20.77 4.31 -11.94
CA GLY A 420 20.60 3.07 -12.69
C GLY A 420 21.10 3.18 -14.14
N ASP A 421 20.80 2.15 -14.92
CA ASP A 421 21.19 2.05 -16.33
C ASP A 421 19.99 2.19 -17.26
N LEU A 422 20.24 2.62 -18.50
CA LEU A 422 19.24 2.68 -19.56
C LEU A 422 19.48 1.55 -20.57
N PHE A 423 18.53 0.64 -20.65
CA PHE A 423 18.46 -0.44 -21.62
C PHE A 423 17.74 0.05 -22.88
N VAL A 424 18.46 0.00 -24.00
CA VAL A 424 17.95 0.40 -25.31
C VAL A 424 17.77 -0.86 -26.14
N THR A 425 16.52 -1.22 -26.40
CA THR A 425 16.18 -2.36 -27.27
C THR A 425 16.01 -1.84 -28.70
N PHE A 426 16.75 -2.41 -29.64
CA PHE A 426 16.65 -2.01 -31.04
C PHE A 426 15.49 -2.71 -31.75
N ARG A 427 14.62 -1.90 -32.35
CA ARG A 427 13.52 -2.37 -33.20
C ARG A 427 13.74 -1.88 -34.62
N VAL A 428 14.20 -2.78 -35.49
CA VAL A 428 14.42 -2.52 -36.91
C VAL A 428 13.08 -2.35 -37.62
N MET A 429 12.93 -1.20 -38.28
CA MET A 429 11.78 -0.80 -39.06
C MET A 429 12.06 -1.07 -40.54
N LEU A 430 11.18 -1.88 -41.16
CA LEU A 430 11.18 -2.09 -42.60
C LEU A 430 10.36 -0.98 -43.29
N PRO A 431 10.86 -0.39 -44.39
CA PRO A 431 10.09 0.59 -45.16
C PRO A 431 8.87 -0.09 -45.80
N ARG A 432 7.72 0.60 -45.81
CA ARG A 432 6.48 0.06 -46.41
C ARG A 432 6.47 0.10 -47.94
N SER A 433 7.26 0.98 -48.53
CA SER A 433 7.37 1.16 -49.98
C SER A 433 8.83 1.31 -50.38
N LEU A 434 9.15 0.83 -51.58
CA LEU A 434 10.49 0.86 -52.15
C LEU A 434 10.40 1.43 -53.56
N THR A 435 11.40 2.24 -53.93
CA THR A 435 11.55 2.71 -55.32
C THR A 435 12.00 1.57 -56.23
N LYS A 436 11.81 1.71 -57.56
CA LYS A 436 12.24 0.69 -58.54
C LYS A 436 13.73 0.33 -58.37
N ARG A 437 14.58 1.35 -58.22
CA ARG A 437 16.02 1.20 -57.97
C ARG A 437 16.31 0.46 -56.66
N GLN A 438 15.64 0.82 -55.56
CA GLN A 438 15.84 0.15 -54.27
C GLN A 438 15.41 -1.32 -54.30
N ARG A 439 14.31 -1.63 -54.99
CA ARG A 439 13.86 -3.01 -55.18
C ARG A 439 14.87 -3.82 -55.99
N GLN A 440 15.43 -3.24 -57.05
CA GLN A 440 16.47 -3.91 -57.85
C GLN A 440 17.71 -4.22 -57.00
N LEU A 441 18.22 -3.26 -56.24
CA LEU A 441 19.39 -3.47 -55.35
C LEU A 441 19.14 -4.55 -54.28
N LEU A 442 17.92 -4.61 -53.73
CA LEU A 442 17.56 -5.65 -52.77
C LEU A 442 17.38 -7.02 -53.43
N GLN A 443 16.96 -7.05 -54.70
CA GLN A 443 16.86 -8.29 -55.48
C GLN A 443 18.27 -8.82 -55.80
N GLU A 444 19.18 -7.95 -56.25
CA GLU A 444 20.58 -8.29 -56.48
C GLU A 444 21.22 -8.84 -55.19
N TYR A 445 21.02 -8.17 -54.05
CA TYR A 445 21.47 -8.69 -52.75
C TYR A 445 20.84 -10.04 -52.37
N ALA A 446 19.56 -10.25 -52.67
CA ALA A 446 18.88 -11.52 -52.40
C ALA A 446 19.42 -12.66 -53.28
N ASP A 447 19.64 -12.40 -54.57
CA ASP A 447 20.20 -13.38 -55.51
C ASP A 447 21.65 -13.75 -55.12
N ASP A 448 22.45 -12.78 -54.68
CA ASP A 448 23.80 -12.99 -54.14
C ASP A 448 23.80 -13.89 -52.90
N VAL A 449 22.89 -13.63 -51.94
CA VAL A 449 22.77 -14.41 -50.70
C VAL A 449 22.25 -15.82 -50.96
N GLU A 450 21.34 -15.98 -51.92
CA GLU A 450 20.81 -17.29 -52.33
C GLU A 450 21.75 -18.06 -53.28
N GLY A 451 22.85 -17.44 -53.73
CA GLY A 451 23.83 -18.06 -54.62
C GLY A 451 23.33 -18.24 -56.06
N LYS A 452 22.28 -17.51 -56.46
CA LYS A 452 21.77 -17.49 -57.83
C LYS A 452 22.65 -16.55 -58.65
N THR A 453 23.76 -17.08 -59.17
CA THR A 453 24.60 -16.33 -60.11
C THR A 453 23.73 -15.83 -61.27
N SER A 454 23.68 -14.52 -61.46
CA SER A 454 22.93 -13.84 -62.52
C SER A 454 23.49 -14.20 -63.90
N SER A 455 23.13 -15.38 -64.41
CA SER A 455 23.51 -15.85 -65.74
C SER A 455 22.71 -15.20 -66.87
N THR A 456 22.34 -13.92 -66.74
CA THR A 456 21.54 -13.22 -67.75
C THR A 456 21.81 -11.71 -67.73
N SER A 457 22.87 -11.26 -68.39
CA SER A 457 22.90 -10.00 -69.18
C SER A 457 24.31 -9.70 -69.72
N ASP A 458 24.83 -10.59 -70.56
CA ASP A 458 25.91 -10.25 -71.49
C ASP A 458 25.60 -10.89 -72.86
N SER A 459 24.59 -10.34 -73.53
CA SER A 459 24.24 -10.68 -74.93
C SER A 459 23.32 -9.62 -75.52
N GLN A 460 23.93 -8.57 -76.08
CA GLN A 460 23.51 -7.80 -77.27
C GLN A 460 24.40 -6.54 -77.33
N SER A 461 25.14 -6.19 -78.39
CA SER A 461 25.54 -6.85 -79.62
C SER A 461 26.54 -5.89 -80.28
N SER A 462 27.77 -6.33 -80.52
CA SER A 462 28.70 -5.67 -81.44
C SER A 462 28.50 -6.25 -82.84
N THR A 463 27.84 -5.51 -83.74
CA THR A 463 28.04 -5.73 -85.18
C THR A 463 27.88 -4.43 -85.97
N THR A 464 28.99 -3.97 -86.53
CA THR A 464 29.09 -2.96 -87.59
C THR A 464 28.79 -3.62 -88.94
N ALA A 465 27.91 -3.02 -89.77
CA ALA A 465 28.16 -2.71 -91.20
C ALA A 465 26.87 -2.38 -92.01
N GLY A 466 26.76 -1.13 -92.47
CA GLY A 466 26.42 -0.75 -93.85
C GLY A 466 24.95 -0.67 -94.30
N SER A 467 24.42 0.54 -94.54
CA SER A 467 24.14 1.06 -95.90
C SER A 467 23.45 2.44 -95.89
N GLN A 468 24.09 3.38 -96.59
CA GLN A 468 23.68 4.62 -97.29
C GLN A 468 22.20 5.10 -97.19
N THR A 469 21.99 6.39 -96.89
CA THR A 469 21.62 7.45 -97.88
C THR A 469 21.25 8.80 -97.22
N SER A 470 22.02 9.83 -97.61
CA SER A 470 21.65 11.22 -97.94
C SER A 470 20.29 11.82 -97.50
N LYS A 471 20.32 12.97 -96.82
CA LYS A 471 20.04 14.31 -97.39
C LYS A 471 19.77 15.33 -96.28
N ASP A 472 20.42 16.48 -96.44
CA ASP A 472 20.19 17.74 -95.73
C ASP A 472 18.75 18.23 -95.88
N ASN A 473 18.22 18.88 -94.84
CA ASN A 473 17.68 20.24 -94.92
C ASN A 473 17.11 20.71 -93.58
N ASP A 474 17.59 21.86 -93.14
CA ASP A 474 16.99 22.73 -92.14
C ASP A 474 15.58 23.17 -92.57
N ASN A 475 14.64 23.26 -91.63
CA ASN A 475 13.63 24.32 -91.70
C ASN A 475 13.05 24.70 -90.33
N VAL A 476 12.87 26.01 -90.18
CA VAL A 476 12.33 26.77 -89.05
C VAL A 476 10.88 27.16 -89.37
N GLY A 477 10.03 27.32 -88.34
CA GLY A 477 8.71 27.96 -88.39
C GLY A 477 7.67 27.15 -87.60
N ALA A 478 7.10 27.62 -86.49
CA ALA A 478 6.05 28.66 -86.39
C ALA A 478 4.81 28.22 -87.20
N ASP A 479 3.58 28.08 -86.70
CA ASP A 479 2.75 28.81 -85.75
C ASP A 479 1.66 27.79 -85.24
N GLU A 480 0.69 28.01 -84.33
CA GLU A 480 -0.09 29.19 -84.01
C GLU A 480 -0.96 28.90 -82.75
N LYS A 481 -1.24 29.97 -82.00
CA LYS A 481 -2.18 30.17 -80.87
C LYS A 481 -3.66 30.10 -81.37
N PRO A 482 -4.76 30.43 -80.61
CA PRO A 482 -4.88 31.24 -79.37
C PRO A 482 -5.99 30.87 -78.33
N SER A 483 -5.99 31.66 -77.24
CA SER A 483 -7.14 32.24 -76.47
C SER A 483 -8.10 31.30 -75.71
N GLU A 484 -8.60 31.60 -74.50
CA GLU A 484 -8.92 32.89 -73.88
C GLU A 484 -9.24 32.73 -72.36
N SER A 485 -8.98 33.82 -71.61
CA SER A 485 -9.61 34.41 -70.39
C SER A 485 -10.34 33.51 -69.35
N ASP A 486 -10.20 33.67 -68.02
CA ASP A 486 -10.43 34.84 -67.14
C ASP A 486 -9.88 34.49 -65.72
N SER A 487 -9.04 35.26 -65.00
CA SER A 487 -9.13 36.60 -64.37
C SER A 487 -9.48 36.61 -62.85
N ALA A 488 -8.79 37.51 -62.11
CA ALA A 488 -8.90 37.95 -60.69
C ALA A 488 -8.09 37.20 -59.59
N LYS A 489 -6.91 37.73 -59.16
CA LYS A 489 -6.62 38.69 -58.04
C LYS A 489 -6.68 38.02 -56.64
N ASP A 490 -5.71 38.10 -55.73
CA ASP A 490 -5.03 39.30 -55.23
C ASP A 490 -3.73 38.99 -54.41
N SER A 491 -2.74 39.87 -54.58
CA SER A 491 -1.72 40.45 -53.67
C SER A 491 -1.00 39.70 -52.51
N GLU A 492 0.34 39.80 -52.57
CA GLU A 492 1.37 39.90 -51.50
C GLU A 492 0.99 40.91 -50.39
N GLU A 493 1.57 41.06 -49.20
CA GLU A 493 2.85 40.73 -48.56
C GLU A 493 2.71 41.03 -47.04
N LYS A 494 3.64 40.52 -46.21
CA LYS A 494 4.13 41.03 -44.89
C LYS A 494 3.24 41.97 -44.01
N GLU A 495 3.13 41.65 -42.72
CA GLU A 495 3.86 42.38 -41.65
C GLU A 495 3.63 41.84 -40.21
N LYS A 496 4.76 41.75 -39.51
CA LYS A 496 5.07 41.99 -38.08
C LYS A 496 3.96 42.12 -37.02
N GLU A 497 4.19 41.27 -36.02
CA GLU A 497 3.91 41.37 -34.58
C GLU A 497 4.08 42.78 -33.96
N LYS A 498 3.05 43.23 -33.21
CA LYS A 498 3.20 44.20 -32.11
C LYS A 498 2.17 43.91 -31.02
N ALA A 499 2.66 43.39 -29.89
CA ALA A 499 1.95 43.33 -28.63
C ALA A 499 2.13 44.67 -27.87
N THR A 500 1.08 45.21 -27.27
CA THR A 500 1.17 46.25 -26.24
C THR A 500 -0.05 46.21 -25.32
N ALA A 501 0.22 46.48 -24.04
CA ALA A 501 -0.68 46.74 -22.91
C ALA A 501 -1.13 45.52 -22.09
#